data_AF-A0A060Z752-F1
#
_entry.id   AF-A0A060Z752-F1
#
_cell.length_a   1.000
_cell.length_b   1.000
_cell.length_c   1.000
_cell.angle_alpha   90.00
_cell.angle_beta   90.00
_cell.angle_gamma   90.00
#
_symmetry.space_group_name_H-M   'P 1'
#
loop_
_entity.id
_entity.type
_entity.pdbx_description
1 polymer ?
#
loop_
_entity_poly.entity_id
_entity_poly.type
_entity_poly.pdbx_seq_one_letter_code
_entity_poly.pdbx_strand_id
1 'polypeptide(L)'
;MKINSSVLCFILLVCKRCHNPEKMSRTMPSQTVAVTHKLSSQEKILFKKKRQELIFEPESILAFVLMSEEYQKSYIEDFVKNLLEDIDHSSLTTRLIRFVALLNCYVANSSISVSHCEASLGLGIQMDRFRYHTFVNSLSEQAKLVFIHLRESTTQISSIRIHPLVAKEILKQLSAIQPQSCIAKALLLDKVLMDHRFGRDEFLKFIRDLLIRRNKISRGDPDDSSFSPLIEHVCTEKDGLQKAIKLLEVAYTYFGKNAFVAQQLARLLYTNKLFIEAQHWAEEAKAQLPHDTFILDTEGQVYKKWFYEQHDALEKAELRPEEVSEAIGTALKGIAAFRASEKAPKSETVSLNSSYFGEVDVGCRLLQLISSVNVFSTKEGKSELMRYLLSDNIPDAVKKPWMKFHGQLKGMQKSIYIALECISEDLSYYRTHISEEEEELDTREPEQVSNPRKWLTR
;
A
#
# COMPACT_ATOMS: atom_id res chain seq x y z
N MET A 1 15.56 43.44 -7.76
CA MET A 1 14.83 44.30 -8.73
C MET A 1 14.12 45.39 -7.93
N LYS A 2 14.49 46.67 -8.08
CA LYS A 2 13.76 47.78 -7.45
C LYS A 2 12.52 48.05 -8.30
N ILE A 3 11.35 47.67 -7.79
CA ILE A 3 10.07 47.88 -8.48
C ILE A 3 9.61 49.30 -8.19
N ASN A 4 9.34 50.07 -9.24
CA ASN A 4 8.85 51.45 -9.12
C ASN A 4 7.37 51.42 -8.74
N SER A 5 6.96 52.16 -7.71
CA SER A 5 5.62 52.07 -7.10
C SER A 5 4.46 52.56 -7.97
N SER A 6 4.75 53.13 -9.14
CA SER A 6 3.77 53.69 -10.07
C SER A 6 3.37 52.77 -11.23
N VAL A 7 3.93 51.56 -11.34
CA VAL A 7 3.64 50.62 -12.43
C VAL A 7 2.98 49.35 -11.86
N LEU A 8 1.85 48.96 -12.43
CA LEU A 8 1.18 47.69 -12.14
C LEU A 8 2.12 46.53 -12.53
N CYS A 9 2.71 45.89 -11.53
CA CYS A 9 3.56 44.71 -11.72
C CYS A 9 2.79 43.43 -11.42
N PHE A 10 2.75 42.53 -12.38
CA PHE A 10 2.28 41.15 -12.19
C PHE A 10 3.47 40.26 -11.84
N ILE A 11 3.41 39.59 -10.70
CA ILE A 11 4.39 38.58 -10.30
C ILE A 11 3.74 37.21 -10.49
N LEU A 12 4.26 36.42 -11.42
CA LEU A 12 3.86 35.04 -11.59
C LEU A 12 4.88 34.13 -10.88
N LEU A 13 4.42 33.45 -9.83
CA LEU A 13 5.20 32.44 -9.13
C LEU A 13 4.74 31.05 -9.58
N VAL A 14 5.61 30.32 -10.27
CA VAL A 14 5.35 28.93 -10.67
C VAL A 14 6.10 28.00 -9.75
N CYS A 15 5.38 27.27 -8.90
CA CYS A 15 5.99 26.25 -8.05
C CYS A 15 5.97 24.90 -8.77
N LYS A 16 7.16 24.31 -8.98
CA LYS A 16 7.31 23.01 -9.64
C LYS A 16 8.09 22.07 -8.72
N ARG A 17 7.56 20.87 -8.49
CA ARG A 17 8.30 19.79 -7.80
C ARG A 17 9.47 19.33 -8.67
N CYS A 18 10.64 19.17 -8.08
CA CYS A 18 11.87 18.77 -8.74
C CYS A 18 12.68 17.87 -7.81
N HIS A 19 13.22 16.75 -8.32
CA HIS A 19 14.06 15.85 -7.50
C HIS A 19 15.40 16.49 -7.10
N ASN A 20 15.87 17.51 -7.83
CA ASN A 20 17.10 18.24 -7.49
C ASN A 20 16.90 19.75 -7.72
N PRO A 21 16.22 20.45 -6.79
CA PRO A 21 15.88 21.86 -6.95
C PRO A 21 17.12 22.75 -6.96
N GLU A 22 18.18 22.39 -6.22
CA GLU A 22 19.44 23.14 -6.20
C GLU A 22 20.17 23.11 -7.54
N LYS A 23 20.20 21.96 -8.23
CA LYS A 23 20.81 21.88 -9.56
C LYS A 23 20.03 22.74 -10.57
N MET A 24 18.70 22.74 -10.50
CA MET A 24 17.85 23.54 -11.37
C MET A 24 18.06 25.03 -11.11
N SER A 25 18.11 25.45 -9.85
CA SER A 25 18.36 26.86 -9.49
C SER A 25 19.72 27.36 -9.92
N ARG A 26 20.77 26.53 -9.84
CA ARG A 26 22.10 26.86 -10.39
C ARG A 26 22.10 27.02 -11.90
N THR A 27 21.22 26.32 -12.61
CA THR A 27 21.13 26.39 -14.08
C THR A 27 20.46 27.67 -14.55
N MET A 28 19.44 28.16 -13.83
CA MET A 28 18.78 29.45 -14.12
C MET A 28 18.60 30.32 -12.85
N PRO A 29 19.68 30.90 -12.31
CA PRO A 29 19.65 31.58 -10.98
C PRO A 29 18.78 32.84 -10.94
N SER A 30 18.55 33.48 -12.09
CA SER A 30 17.76 34.70 -12.20
C SER A 30 16.26 34.44 -12.36
N GLN A 31 15.86 33.21 -12.66
CA GLN A 31 14.47 32.83 -12.96
C GLN A 31 13.92 31.79 -11.99
N THR A 32 14.79 31.08 -11.28
CA THR A 32 14.41 29.96 -10.42
C THR A 32 15.06 30.08 -9.05
N VAL A 33 14.26 29.83 -8.02
CA VAL A 33 14.72 29.77 -6.63
C VAL A 33 14.46 28.36 -6.12
N ALA A 34 15.48 27.73 -5.55
CA ALA A 34 15.31 26.43 -4.90
C ALA A 34 14.63 26.63 -3.55
N VAL A 35 13.42 26.11 -3.41
CA VAL A 35 12.72 26.05 -2.11
C VAL A 35 13.04 24.71 -1.47
N THR A 36 13.72 24.74 -0.32
CA THR A 36 14.11 23.53 0.42
C THR A 36 13.72 23.67 1.90
N HIS A 37 13.85 22.59 2.67
CA HIS A 37 13.61 22.62 4.12
C HIS A 37 14.72 23.32 4.92
N LYS A 38 15.87 23.63 4.29
CA LYS A 38 17.01 24.30 4.93
C LYS A 38 16.99 25.77 4.57
N LEU A 39 17.19 26.62 5.58
CA LEU A 39 17.26 28.06 5.40
C LEU A 39 18.72 28.48 5.23
N SER A 40 19.00 29.31 4.24
CA SER A 40 20.29 30.01 4.16
C SER A 40 20.47 30.95 5.35
N SER A 41 21.72 31.35 5.65
CA SER A 41 22.01 32.30 6.73
C SER A 41 21.23 33.62 6.58
N GLN A 42 21.02 34.08 5.34
CA GLN A 42 20.24 35.28 5.05
C GLN A 42 18.75 35.07 5.35
N GLU A 43 18.18 33.94 4.91
CA GLU A 43 16.78 33.59 5.17
C GLU A 43 16.52 33.43 6.66
N LYS A 44 17.43 32.83 7.43
CA LYS A 44 17.31 32.72 8.89
C LYS A 44 17.12 34.08 9.56
N ILE A 45 17.87 35.09 9.13
CA ILE A 45 17.73 36.46 9.66
C ILE A 45 16.35 37.02 9.31
N LEU A 46 15.88 36.82 8.07
CA LEU A 46 14.56 37.27 7.63
C LEU A 46 13.42 36.57 8.38
N PHE A 47 13.50 35.25 8.56
CA PHE A 47 12.53 34.47 9.32
C PHE A 47 12.49 34.90 10.78
N LYS A 48 13.66 35.12 11.42
CA LYS A 48 13.75 35.61 12.79
C LYS A 48 13.13 36.99 12.94
N LYS A 49 13.43 37.92 12.03
CA LYS A 49 12.81 39.25 12.00
C LYS A 49 11.30 39.14 11.82
N LYS A 50 10.85 38.32 10.87
CA LYS A 50 9.42 38.15 10.61
C LYS A 50 8.68 37.55 11.80
N ARG A 51 9.31 36.61 12.52
CA ARG A 51 8.79 36.04 13.76
C ARG A 51 8.60 37.09 14.85
N GLN A 52 9.47 38.09 14.93
CA GLN A 52 9.34 39.21 15.89
C GLN A 52 8.22 40.19 15.49
N GLU A 53 7.95 40.36 14.20
CA GLU A 53 6.86 41.22 13.69
C GLU A 53 5.47 40.58 13.85
N LEU A 54 5.39 39.25 13.85
CA LEU A 54 4.14 38.51 14.00
C LEU A 54 3.70 38.50 15.47
N ILE A 55 3.01 39.56 15.90
CA ILE A 55 2.31 39.63 17.19
C ILE A 55 0.95 38.90 17.03
N PHE A 56 1.02 37.56 17.08
CA PHE A 56 0.02 36.47 17.06
C PHE A 56 -1.47 36.71 16.71
N GLU A 57 -1.95 35.97 15.69
CA GLU A 57 -3.03 34.97 15.85
C GLU A 57 -2.45 33.56 15.58
N PRO A 58 -2.75 32.54 16.40
CA PRO A 58 -2.05 31.23 16.42
C PRO A 58 -2.33 30.32 15.21
N GLU A 59 -3.35 30.61 14.41
CA GLU A 59 -4.02 29.63 13.53
C GLU A 59 -3.28 29.35 12.21
N SER A 60 -2.13 29.98 11.95
CA SER A 60 -1.36 29.79 10.69
C SER A 60 0.16 29.62 10.89
N ILE A 61 0.61 29.43 12.12
CA ILE A 61 2.02 29.64 12.49
C ILE A 61 2.84 28.34 12.58
N LEU A 62 2.22 27.17 12.77
CA LEU A 62 2.99 25.94 13.04
C LEU A 62 3.98 25.60 11.92
N ALA A 63 3.54 25.59 10.66
CA ALA A 63 4.44 25.32 9.53
C ALA A 63 5.55 26.38 9.40
N PHE A 64 5.25 27.64 9.69
CA PHE A 64 6.24 28.72 9.70
C PHE A 64 7.27 28.55 10.83
N VAL A 65 6.82 28.22 12.04
CA VAL A 65 7.69 27.98 13.19
C VAL A 65 8.58 26.77 12.96
N LEU A 66 8.00 25.65 12.53
CA LEU A 66 8.77 24.45 12.20
C LEU A 66 9.81 24.73 11.12
N MET A 67 9.45 25.49 10.08
CA MET A 67 10.39 25.92 9.04
C MET A 67 11.49 26.85 9.58
N SER A 68 11.15 27.76 10.50
CA SER A 68 12.13 28.66 11.13
C SER A 68 13.17 27.92 11.98
N GLU A 69 12.78 26.77 12.51
CA GLU A 69 13.66 25.82 13.22
C GLU A 69 14.20 24.72 12.29
N GLU A 70 14.07 24.88 10.97
CA GLU A 70 14.55 23.97 9.91
C GLU A 70 14.08 22.51 10.09
N TYR A 71 12.90 22.32 10.67
CA TYR A 71 12.32 21.00 10.98
C TYR A 71 13.26 20.12 11.82
N GLN A 72 14.05 20.72 12.72
CA GLN A 72 14.91 19.98 13.64
C GLN A 72 14.13 18.95 14.44
N LYS A 73 14.64 17.70 14.46
CA LYS A 73 13.96 16.57 15.09
C LYS A 73 13.70 16.80 16.58
N SER A 74 14.70 17.27 17.33
CA SER A 74 14.59 17.54 18.77
C SER A 74 13.51 18.59 19.06
N TYR A 75 13.43 19.63 18.23
CA TYR A 75 12.39 20.66 18.37
C TYR A 75 10.98 20.09 18.20
N ILE A 76 10.77 19.21 17.22
CA ILE A 76 9.48 18.54 16.99
C ILE A 76 9.16 17.60 18.16
N GLU A 77 10.15 16.84 18.64
CA GLU A 77 10.00 15.95 19.81
C GLU A 77 9.57 16.72 21.06
N ASP A 78 10.25 17.82 21.38
CA ASP A 78 9.92 18.68 22.53
C ASP A 78 8.56 19.39 22.36
N PHE A 79 8.27 19.90 21.14
CA PHE A 79 6.99 20.50 20.82
C PHE A 79 5.82 19.54 21.06
N VAL A 80 5.93 18.32 20.52
CA VAL A 80 4.88 17.30 20.69
C VAL A 80 4.79 16.83 22.15
N LYS A 81 5.92 16.72 22.85
CA LYS A 81 5.91 16.38 24.27
C LYS A 81 5.10 17.39 25.07
N ASN A 82 5.36 18.68 24.89
CA ASN A 82 4.63 19.76 25.57
C ASN A 82 3.17 19.83 25.12
N LEU A 83 2.88 19.54 23.85
CA LEU A 83 1.50 19.45 23.34
C LEU A 83 0.69 18.35 24.06
N LEU A 84 1.34 17.22 24.37
CA LEU A 84 0.69 16.03 24.92
C LEU A 84 0.70 15.97 26.46
N GLU A 85 1.50 16.79 27.15
CA GLU A 85 1.72 16.69 28.61
C GLU A 85 0.43 16.70 29.44
N ASP A 86 -0.50 17.62 29.15
CA ASP A 86 -1.77 17.78 29.87
C ASP A 86 -3.00 17.47 28.98
N ILE A 87 -2.83 16.67 27.94
CA ILE A 87 -3.92 16.43 26.99
C ILE A 87 -4.98 15.48 27.59
N ASP A 88 -6.25 15.88 27.58
CA ASP A 88 -7.33 14.99 27.99
C ASP A 88 -7.50 13.88 26.94
N HIS A 89 -7.05 12.68 27.28
CA HIS A 89 -7.09 11.52 26.40
C HIS A 89 -8.51 11.02 26.09
N SER A 90 -9.50 11.39 26.91
CA SER A 90 -10.90 11.00 26.76
C SER A 90 -11.71 11.96 25.89
N SER A 91 -11.20 13.18 25.65
CA SER A 91 -11.92 14.19 24.89
C SER A 91 -12.09 13.84 23.40
N LEU A 92 -13.21 14.30 22.82
CA LEU A 92 -13.49 14.16 21.39
C LEU A 92 -12.44 14.89 20.54
N THR A 93 -11.91 15.99 21.03
CA THR A 93 -10.88 16.77 20.34
C THR A 93 -9.56 16.02 20.26
N THR A 94 -9.11 15.40 21.35
CA THR A 94 -7.90 14.56 21.32
C THR A 94 -8.08 13.34 20.42
N ARG A 95 -9.27 12.75 20.43
CA ARG A 95 -9.63 11.68 19.49
C ARG A 95 -9.53 12.14 18.03
N LEU A 96 -10.02 13.34 17.72
CA LEU A 96 -9.89 13.94 16.39
C LEU A 96 -8.42 14.18 16.01
N ILE A 97 -7.60 14.70 16.93
CA ILE A 97 -6.14 14.85 16.71
C ILE A 97 -5.51 13.51 16.31
N ARG A 98 -5.84 12.42 17.01
CA ARG A 98 -5.31 11.08 16.70
C ARG A 98 -5.72 10.61 15.31
N PHE A 99 -6.97 10.81 14.91
CA PHE A 99 -7.46 10.41 13.58
C PHE A 99 -6.79 11.21 12.46
N VAL A 100 -6.68 12.53 12.61
CA VAL A 100 -6.01 13.40 11.64
C VAL A 100 -4.51 13.06 11.57
N ALA A 101 -3.87 12.85 12.71
CA ALA A 101 -2.47 12.44 12.77
C ALA A 101 -2.23 11.10 12.09
N LEU A 102 -3.12 10.11 12.29
CA LEU A 102 -3.05 8.81 11.63
C LEU A 102 -3.06 8.98 10.10
N LEU A 103 -4.05 9.69 9.56
CA LEU A 103 -4.14 9.93 8.12
C LEU A 103 -2.94 10.69 7.59
N ASN A 104 -2.53 11.77 8.26
CA ASN A 104 -1.43 12.61 7.76
C ASN A 104 -0.04 12.01 7.95
N CYS A 105 0.11 10.99 8.80
CA CYS A 105 1.34 10.23 8.92
C CYS A 105 1.50 9.22 7.77
N TYR A 106 0.41 8.53 7.38
CA TYR A 106 0.48 7.38 6.49
C TYR A 106 -0.09 7.62 5.08
N VAL A 107 -0.89 8.67 4.89
CA VAL A 107 -1.50 9.02 3.60
C VAL A 107 -1.10 10.44 3.22
N ALA A 108 -0.26 10.57 2.19
CA ALA A 108 0.23 11.84 1.73
C ALA A 108 -0.90 12.77 1.26
N ASN A 109 -0.85 14.04 1.67
CA ASN A 109 -1.84 15.07 1.34
C ASN A 109 -3.27 14.78 1.79
N SER A 110 -3.48 13.80 2.68
CA SER A 110 -4.79 13.57 3.28
C SER A 110 -5.27 14.79 4.07
N SER A 111 -6.58 14.93 4.20
CA SER A 111 -7.20 15.92 5.06
C SER A 111 -8.59 15.43 5.48
N ILE A 112 -9.17 16.06 6.50
CA ILE A 112 -10.54 15.79 6.90
C ILE A 112 -11.33 17.08 6.76
N SER A 113 -12.45 17.05 6.04
CA SER A 113 -13.30 18.25 5.90
C SER A 113 -13.76 18.76 7.28
N VAL A 114 -13.93 20.08 7.43
CA VAL A 114 -14.45 20.67 8.66
C VAL A 114 -15.81 20.08 9.03
N SER A 115 -16.67 19.77 8.04
CA SER A 115 -17.97 19.15 8.29
C SER A 115 -17.90 17.76 8.95
N HIS A 116 -16.90 16.95 8.60
CA HIS A 116 -16.62 15.68 9.27
C HIS A 116 -16.14 15.91 10.71
N CYS A 117 -15.28 16.93 10.90
CA CYS A 117 -14.75 17.27 12.20
C CYS A 117 -15.84 17.76 13.15
N GLU A 118 -16.75 18.62 12.66
CA GLU A 118 -17.94 19.08 13.39
C GLU A 118 -18.80 17.90 13.85
N ALA A 119 -19.10 16.98 12.93
CA ALA A 119 -19.86 15.77 13.25
C ALA A 119 -19.15 14.93 14.34
N SER A 120 -17.83 14.72 14.21
CA SER A 120 -17.01 13.97 15.17
C SER A 120 -16.97 14.61 16.57
N LEU A 121 -17.10 15.94 16.65
CA LEU A 121 -17.18 16.71 17.89
C LEU A 121 -18.63 16.84 18.42
N GLY A 122 -19.62 16.29 17.71
CA GLY A 122 -21.04 16.38 18.10
C GLY A 122 -21.65 17.76 17.89
N LEU A 123 -21.05 18.59 17.03
CA LEU A 123 -21.59 19.91 16.67
C LEU A 123 -22.74 19.71 15.68
N GLY A 124 -23.94 20.18 16.03
CA GLY A 124 -25.11 20.11 15.15
C GLY A 124 -24.97 20.92 13.86
N ILE A 125 -25.87 20.72 12.90
CA ILE A 125 -25.91 21.50 11.65
C ILE A 125 -26.32 22.94 11.98
N GLN A 126 -25.34 23.81 12.22
CA GLN A 126 -25.57 25.23 12.51
C GLN A 126 -25.69 26.04 11.22
N MET A 127 -26.45 27.14 11.27
CA MET A 127 -26.60 28.09 10.15
C MET A 127 -25.25 28.69 9.73
N ASP A 128 -25.11 28.91 8.42
CA ASP A 128 -23.86 29.07 7.68
C ASP A 128 -22.92 30.21 8.14
N ARG A 129 -23.45 31.27 8.77
CA ARG A 129 -22.67 32.50 9.07
C ARG A 129 -21.66 32.37 10.21
N PHE A 130 -21.82 31.41 11.13
CA PHE A 130 -20.93 31.26 12.29
C PHE A 130 -20.29 29.87 12.43
N ARG A 131 -20.58 28.96 11.48
CA ARG A 131 -20.21 27.55 11.53
C ARG A 131 -18.71 27.35 11.78
N TYR A 132 -17.85 28.02 11.01
CA TYR A 132 -16.39 27.95 11.16
C TYR A 132 -15.92 28.43 12.54
N HIS A 133 -16.45 29.55 13.03
CA HIS A 133 -16.06 30.10 14.33
C HIS A 133 -16.52 29.21 15.50
N THR A 134 -17.71 28.61 15.40
CA THR A 134 -18.18 27.61 16.36
C THR A 134 -17.28 26.38 16.38
N PHE A 135 -16.87 25.89 15.20
CA PHE A 135 -15.90 24.79 15.11
C PHE A 135 -14.58 25.15 15.80
N VAL A 136 -13.94 26.25 15.41
CA VAL A 136 -12.65 26.68 16.01
C VAL A 136 -12.77 26.86 17.52
N ASN A 137 -13.86 27.45 18.02
CA ASN A 137 -14.08 27.65 19.45
C ASN A 137 -14.33 26.36 20.23
N SER A 138 -14.78 25.29 19.57
CA SER A 138 -14.96 23.98 20.20
C SER A 138 -13.66 23.18 20.35
N LEU A 139 -12.60 23.59 19.64
CA LEU A 139 -11.30 22.95 19.70
C LEU A 139 -10.57 23.31 21.01
N SER A 140 -9.83 22.36 21.54
CA SER A 140 -8.85 22.61 22.59
C SER A 140 -7.68 23.45 22.04
N GLU A 141 -6.93 24.10 22.92
CA GLU A 141 -5.76 24.89 22.53
C GLU A 141 -4.72 24.05 21.78
N GLN A 142 -4.55 22.78 22.18
CA GLN A 142 -3.69 21.82 21.48
C GLN A 142 -4.16 21.58 20.04
N ALA A 143 -5.46 21.38 19.83
CA ALA A 143 -6.00 21.16 18.49
C ALA A 143 -5.86 22.39 17.59
N LYS A 144 -6.17 23.59 18.12
CA LYS A 144 -5.99 24.86 17.38
C LYS A 144 -4.54 25.06 16.94
N LEU A 145 -3.58 24.59 17.75
CA LEU A 145 -2.15 24.72 17.46
C LEU A 145 -1.67 23.78 16.34
N VAL A 146 -2.20 22.56 16.26
CA VAL A 146 -1.74 21.54 15.29
C VAL A 146 -2.55 21.45 14.01
N PHE A 147 -3.82 21.86 14.03
CA PHE A 147 -4.65 21.83 12.85
C PHE A 147 -4.32 22.99 11.91
N ILE A 148 -3.87 22.61 10.72
CA ILE A 148 -3.68 23.51 9.59
C ILE A 148 -4.99 23.53 8.82
N HIS A 149 -5.65 24.68 8.83
CA HIS A 149 -6.89 24.90 8.08
C HIS A 149 -6.58 25.13 6.61
N LEU A 150 -7.24 24.36 5.74
CA LEU A 150 -7.16 24.44 4.30
C LEU A 150 -8.51 24.91 3.76
N ARG A 151 -8.48 25.73 2.71
CA ARG A 151 -9.67 26.14 1.97
C ARG A 151 -9.45 25.90 0.49
N GLU A 152 -10.21 24.98 -0.07
CA GLU A 152 -10.14 24.69 -1.50
C GLU A 152 -10.83 25.81 -2.28
N SER A 153 -10.12 26.39 -3.25
CA SER A 153 -10.60 27.58 -3.97
C SER A 153 -11.78 27.30 -4.90
N THR A 154 -11.88 26.07 -5.42
CA THR A 154 -12.89 25.63 -6.39
C THR A 154 -14.19 25.21 -5.73
N THR A 155 -14.11 24.36 -4.70
CA THR A 155 -15.28 23.79 -4.01
C THR A 155 -15.72 24.61 -2.80
N GLN A 156 -14.88 25.55 -2.34
CA GLN A 156 -15.03 26.28 -1.07
C GLN A 156 -15.10 25.35 0.16
N ILE A 157 -14.76 24.07 0.01
CA ILE A 157 -14.71 23.13 1.12
C ILE A 157 -13.51 23.50 2.00
N SER A 158 -13.78 23.61 3.29
CA SER A 158 -12.74 23.79 4.31
C SER A 158 -12.38 22.43 4.88
N SER A 159 -11.09 22.16 5.06
CA SER A 159 -10.57 20.94 5.67
C SER A 159 -9.46 21.24 6.66
N ILE A 160 -9.12 20.26 7.49
CA ILE A 160 -7.98 20.33 8.41
C ILE A 160 -6.99 19.22 8.10
N ARG A 161 -5.73 19.49 8.40
CA ARG A 161 -4.65 18.50 8.46
C ARG A 161 -3.63 18.84 9.53
N ILE A 162 -2.84 17.88 9.96
CA ILE A 162 -1.63 18.07 10.77
C ILE A 162 -0.41 17.95 9.85
N HIS A 163 0.63 18.73 10.12
CA HIS A 163 1.89 18.60 9.39
C HIS A 163 2.47 17.16 9.54
N PRO A 164 2.87 16.46 8.46
CA PRO A 164 3.22 15.03 8.53
C PRO A 164 4.30 14.67 9.56
N LEU A 165 5.33 15.52 9.72
CA LEU A 165 6.38 15.28 10.73
C LEU A 165 5.85 15.38 12.16
N VAL A 166 4.90 16.30 12.41
CA VAL A 166 4.26 16.46 13.71
C VAL A 166 3.28 15.31 13.94
N ALA A 167 2.50 14.94 12.93
CA ALA A 167 1.60 13.80 12.98
C ALA A 167 2.33 12.49 13.33
N LYS A 168 3.47 12.23 12.67
CA LYS A 168 4.33 11.07 12.96
C LYS A 168 4.83 11.08 14.40
N GLU A 169 5.29 12.23 14.89
CA GLU A 169 5.80 12.34 16.25
C GLU A 169 4.68 12.23 17.31
N ILE A 170 3.48 12.78 17.05
CA ILE A 170 2.29 12.59 17.90
C ILE A 170 1.99 11.09 18.05
N LEU A 171 1.92 10.36 16.94
CA LEU A 171 1.65 8.92 16.99
C LEU A 171 2.77 8.14 17.69
N LYS A 172 4.03 8.52 17.46
CA LYS A 172 5.19 7.89 18.13
C LYS A 172 5.11 8.05 19.65
N GLN A 173 4.87 9.26 20.17
CA GLN A 173 4.80 9.50 21.61
C GLN A 173 3.54 8.89 22.24
N LEU A 174 2.44 8.80 21.50
CA LEU A 174 1.21 8.15 21.98
C LEU A 174 1.24 6.61 21.89
N SER A 175 2.16 6.01 21.12
CA SER A 175 2.15 4.57 20.81
C SER A 175 2.12 3.64 22.03
N ALA A 176 2.72 4.06 23.14
CA ALA A 176 2.74 3.28 24.38
C ALA A 176 1.36 3.17 25.05
N ILE A 177 0.54 4.22 24.93
CA ILE A 177 -0.80 4.30 25.52
C ILE A 177 -1.87 3.89 24.51
N GLN A 178 -1.70 4.33 23.27
CA GLN A 178 -2.66 4.13 22.20
C GLN A 178 -1.93 3.76 20.90
N PRO A 179 -1.70 2.45 20.69
CA PRO A 179 -1.06 1.96 19.48
C PRO A 179 -1.84 2.36 18.23
N GLN A 180 -1.13 2.49 17.12
CA GLN A 180 -1.64 2.94 15.83
C GLN A 180 -2.73 1.98 15.32
N SER A 181 -2.59 0.68 15.58
CA SER A 181 -3.63 -0.32 15.35
C SER A 181 -4.97 0.02 16.05
N CYS A 182 -4.90 0.51 17.29
CA CYS A 182 -6.08 0.88 18.06
C CYS A 182 -6.72 2.18 17.55
N ILE A 183 -5.90 3.16 17.16
CA ILE A 183 -6.37 4.41 16.55
C ILE A 183 -7.06 4.12 15.21
N ALA A 184 -6.44 3.31 14.36
CA ALA A 184 -6.98 2.92 13.06
C ALA A 184 -8.30 2.16 13.20
N LYS A 185 -8.37 1.18 14.12
CA LYS A 185 -9.60 0.45 14.39
C LYS A 185 -10.71 1.36 14.92
N ALA A 186 -10.38 2.29 15.82
CA ALA A 186 -11.35 3.26 16.32
C ALA A 186 -11.88 4.19 15.22
N LEU A 187 -11.02 4.60 14.26
CA LEU A 187 -11.42 5.38 13.10
C LEU A 187 -12.39 4.62 12.21
N LEU A 188 -12.10 3.35 11.88
CA LEU A 188 -12.97 2.51 11.04
C LEU A 188 -14.33 2.20 11.68
N LEU A 189 -14.39 2.15 13.00
CA LEU A 189 -15.63 1.90 13.74
C LEU A 189 -16.42 3.18 14.05
N ASP A 190 -15.87 4.36 13.74
CA ASP A 190 -16.54 5.63 13.94
C ASP A 190 -17.60 5.86 12.85
N LYS A 191 -18.83 5.40 13.10
CA LYS A 191 -19.94 5.58 12.18
C LYS A 191 -20.24 7.04 11.86
N VAL A 192 -19.94 7.97 12.77
CA VAL A 192 -20.20 9.40 12.55
C VAL A 192 -19.31 9.93 11.44
N LEU A 193 -18.02 9.58 11.45
CA LEU A 193 -17.09 9.96 10.39
C LEU A 193 -17.32 9.14 9.11
N MET A 194 -17.48 7.83 9.25
CA MET A 194 -17.52 6.90 8.12
C MET A 194 -18.80 7.02 7.29
N ASP A 195 -19.95 7.29 7.93
CA ASP A 195 -21.25 7.47 7.27
C ASP A 195 -21.60 8.94 6.99
N HIS A 196 -20.68 9.88 7.27
CA HIS A 196 -20.90 11.30 7.01
C HIS A 196 -21.12 11.55 5.51
N ARG A 197 -22.08 12.41 5.15
CA ARG A 197 -22.48 12.59 3.75
C ARG A 197 -21.59 13.56 2.98
N PHE A 198 -21.10 14.62 3.61
CA PHE A 198 -20.41 15.71 2.90
C PHE A 198 -18.91 15.44 2.79
N GLY A 199 -18.37 15.41 1.57
CA GLY A 199 -16.96 15.07 1.33
C GLY A 199 -16.63 13.59 1.59
N ARG A 200 -17.66 12.73 1.62
CA ARG A 200 -17.55 11.31 1.98
C ARG A 200 -16.59 10.56 1.07
N ASP A 201 -16.72 10.73 -0.24
CA ASP A 201 -15.96 9.94 -1.22
C ASP A 201 -14.46 10.18 -1.11
N GLU A 202 -14.06 11.45 -0.89
CA GLU A 202 -12.66 11.80 -0.66
C GLU A 202 -12.15 11.24 0.68
N PHE A 203 -12.94 11.35 1.75
CA PHE A 203 -12.58 10.77 3.04
C PHE A 203 -12.41 9.24 2.95
N LEU A 204 -13.37 8.55 2.33
CA LEU A 204 -13.30 7.09 2.11
C LEU A 204 -12.14 6.69 1.20
N LYS A 205 -11.77 7.53 0.22
CA LYS A 205 -10.55 7.35 -0.56
C LYS A 205 -9.32 7.38 0.36
N PHE A 206 -9.20 8.36 1.25
CA PHE A 206 -8.09 8.38 2.22
C PHE A 206 -8.09 7.16 3.15
N ILE A 207 -9.26 6.66 3.57
CA ILE A 207 -9.34 5.44 4.37
C ILE A 207 -8.89 4.21 3.56
N ARG A 208 -9.26 4.12 2.28
CA ARG A 208 -8.80 3.04 1.39
C ARG A 208 -7.28 3.12 1.23
N ASP A 209 -6.74 4.31 0.95
CA ASP A 209 -5.29 4.53 0.80
C ASP A 209 -4.55 4.17 2.08
N LEU A 210 -5.09 4.54 3.24
CA LEU A 210 -4.52 4.22 4.55
C LEU A 210 -4.34 2.71 4.76
N LEU A 211 -5.23 1.89 4.20
CA LEU A 211 -5.25 0.44 4.42
C LEU A 211 -4.59 -0.36 3.30
N ILE A 212 -4.68 0.11 2.05
CA ILE A 212 -4.33 -0.69 0.86
C ILE A 212 -3.18 -0.07 0.06
N ARG A 213 -3.11 1.26 -0.04
CA ARG A 213 -2.11 1.92 -0.91
C ARG A 213 -0.70 1.67 -0.39
N ARG A 214 0.15 1.11 -1.24
CA ARG A 214 1.57 0.87 -0.99
C ARG A 214 2.39 2.09 -1.40
N ASN A 215 3.55 2.26 -0.77
CA ASN A 215 4.56 3.20 -1.25
C ASN A 215 5.28 2.59 -2.44
N LYS A 216 5.49 3.39 -3.48
CA LYS A 216 6.28 3.03 -4.66
C LYS A 216 7.19 4.17 -5.11
N ILE A 217 8.48 3.89 -5.25
CA ILE A 217 9.48 4.88 -5.74
C ILE A 217 9.11 5.35 -7.16
N SER A 218 8.52 4.48 -7.97
CA SER A 218 7.99 4.81 -9.31
C SER A 218 6.97 5.97 -9.28
N ARG A 219 6.24 6.15 -8.17
CA ARG A 219 5.25 7.22 -7.93
C ARG A 219 5.82 8.44 -7.22
N GLY A 220 7.11 8.41 -6.89
CA GLY A 220 7.78 9.45 -6.12
C GLY A 220 7.59 9.32 -4.61
N ASP A 221 7.14 8.17 -4.10
CA ASP A 221 7.24 7.84 -2.68
C ASP A 221 8.72 7.62 -2.29
N PRO A 222 9.10 7.78 -1.01
CA PRO A 222 10.51 7.72 -0.61
C PRO A 222 11.11 6.31 -0.67
N ASP A 223 10.28 5.28 -0.56
CA ASP A 223 10.65 3.87 -0.50
C ASP A 223 9.56 2.99 -1.12
N ASP A 224 9.90 1.74 -1.45
CA ASP A 224 8.91 0.73 -1.85
C ASP A 224 8.41 -0.02 -0.62
N SER A 225 7.10 -0.26 -0.54
CA SER A 225 6.50 -1.08 0.51
C SER A 225 5.75 -2.29 -0.05
N SER A 226 5.65 -3.35 0.76
CA SER A 226 4.94 -4.58 0.43
C SER A 226 3.44 -4.47 0.70
N PHE A 227 3.08 -3.74 1.76
CA PHE A 227 1.71 -3.40 2.16
C PHE A 227 1.59 -1.88 2.39
N SER A 228 0.39 -1.40 2.74
CA SER A 228 0.27 0.00 3.13
C SER A 228 1.17 0.32 4.33
N PRO A 229 1.77 1.52 4.38
CA PRO A 229 2.69 1.89 5.46
C PRO A 229 2.11 1.72 6.87
N LEU A 230 0.79 1.90 7.03
CA LEU A 230 0.10 1.61 8.29
C LEU A 230 0.12 0.12 8.62
N ILE A 231 -0.22 -0.76 7.67
CA ILE A 231 -0.28 -2.20 7.90
C ILE A 231 1.11 -2.75 8.24
N GLU A 232 2.15 -2.31 7.55
CA GLU A 232 3.54 -2.69 7.89
C GLU A 232 3.91 -2.22 9.29
N HIS A 233 3.55 -0.98 9.67
CA HIS A 233 3.77 -0.49 11.03
C HIS A 233 3.03 -1.33 12.07
N VAL A 234 1.75 -1.63 11.86
CA VAL A 234 0.94 -2.43 12.78
C VAL A 234 1.55 -3.82 12.98
N CYS A 235 2.11 -4.43 11.93
CA CYS A 235 2.82 -5.71 12.03
C CYS A 235 4.05 -5.66 12.95
N THR A 236 4.65 -4.48 13.18
CA THR A 236 5.77 -4.31 14.13
C THR A 236 5.33 -4.13 15.58
N GLU A 237 4.04 -3.87 15.84
CA GLU A 237 3.52 -3.78 17.20
C GLU A 237 3.50 -5.16 17.89
N LYS A 238 3.35 -5.16 19.22
CA LYS A 238 3.03 -6.38 19.98
C LYS A 238 1.75 -7.02 19.44
N ASP A 239 1.78 -8.32 19.15
CA ASP A 239 0.70 -9.08 18.50
C ASP A 239 0.29 -8.48 17.14
N GLY A 240 1.24 -7.85 16.45
CA GLY A 240 1.02 -6.99 15.29
C GLY A 240 0.32 -7.66 14.11
N LEU A 241 0.70 -8.90 13.77
CA LEU A 241 0.07 -9.65 12.68
C LEU A 241 -1.45 -9.84 12.92
N GLN A 242 -1.83 -10.26 14.13
CA GLN A 242 -3.24 -10.47 14.48
C GLN A 242 -4.03 -9.16 14.50
N LYS A 243 -3.40 -8.07 14.95
CA LYS A 243 -3.99 -6.72 14.88
C LYS A 243 -4.18 -6.24 13.44
N ALA A 244 -3.21 -6.47 12.56
CA ALA A 244 -3.29 -6.12 11.15
C ALA A 244 -4.40 -6.90 10.44
N ILE A 245 -4.46 -8.22 10.65
CA ILE A 245 -5.57 -9.07 10.17
C ILE A 245 -6.90 -8.52 10.66
N LYS A 246 -7.03 -8.25 11.97
CA LYS A 246 -8.29 -7.75 12.53
C LYS A 246 -8.70 -6.40 11.97
N LEU A 247 -7.73 -5.52 11.70
CA LEU A 247 -7.98 -4.21 11.11
C LEU A 247 -8.54 -4.35 9.69
N LEU A 248 -7.93 -5.21 8.87
CA LEU A 248 -8.38 -5.48 7.52
C LEU A 248 -9.75 -6.20 7.48
N GLU A 249 -10.05 -7.10 8.43
CA GLU A 249 -11.39 -7.72 8.56
C GLU A 249 -12.50 -6.69 8.85
N VAL A 250 -12.20 -5.73 9.74
CA VAL A 250 -13.13 -4.62 10.05
C VAL A 250 -13.34 -3.78 8.80
N ALA A 251 -12.28 -3.46 8.06
CA ALA A 251 -12.37 -2.75 6.80
C ALA A 251 -13.16 -3.53 5.74
N TYR A 252 -12.92 -4.83 5.59
CA TYR A 252 -13.64 -5.70 4.65
C TYR A 252 -15.15 -5.64 4.89
N THR A 253 -15.55 -5.78 6.16
CA THR A 253 -16.95 -5.71 6.56
C THR A 253 -17.54 -4.33 6.27
N TYR A 254 -16.81 -3.27 6.63
CA TYR A 254 -17.28 -1.89 6.45
C TYR A 254 -17.46 -1.53 4.96
N PHE A 255 -16.49 -1.86 4.11
CA PHE A 255 -16.55 -1.60 2.68
C PHE A 255 -17.44 -2.57 1.89
N GLY A 256 -18.40 -3.23 2.56
CA GLY A 256 -19.38 -4.08 1.92
C GLY A 256 -18.77 -5.32 1.26
N LYS A 257 -17.84 -5.99 1.95
CA LYS A 257 -17.09 -7.15 1.45
C LYS A 257 -16.21 -6.83 0.24
N ASN A 258 -15.45 -5.75 0.32
CA ASN A 258 -14.62 -5.30 -0.80
C ASN A 258 -13.55 -6.36 -1.19
N ALA A 259 -13.56 -6.76 -2.46
CA ALA A 259 -12.68 -7.80 -3.00
C ALA A 259 -11.18 -7.49 -2.81
N PHE A 260 -10.77 -6.22 -2.97
CA PHE A 260 -9.37 -5.82 -2.84
C PHE A 260 -8.90 -5.78 -1.38
N VAL A 261 -9.79 -5.53 -0.42
CA VAL A 261 -9.46 -5.72 1.00
C VAL A 261 -9.25 -7.21 1.30
N ALA A 262 -10.12 -8.08 0.79
CA ALA A 262 -9.95 -9.55 0.91
C ALA A 262 -8.66 -10.03 0.22
N GLN A 263 -8.30 -9.44 -0.92
CA GLN A 263 -7.02 -9.67 -1.57
C GLN A 263 -5.83 -9.30 -0.66
N GLN A 264 -5.86 -8.12 -0.02
CA GLN A 264 -4.78 -7.72 0.90
C GLN A 264 -4.70 -8.66 2.12
N LEU A 265 -5.83 -9.15 2.63
CA LEU A 265 -5.87 -10.17 3.68
C LEU A 265 -5.17 -11.46 3.23
N ALA A 266 -5.53 -11.99 2.06
CA ALA A 266 -4.89 -13.17 1.49
C ALA A 266 -3.37 -12.98 1.36
N ARG A 267 -2.95 -11.81 0.86
CA ARG A 267 -1.53 -11.43 0.73
C ARG A 267 -0.80 -11.40 2.06
N LEU A 268 -1.35 -10.73 3.06
CA LEU A 268 -0.76 -10.67 4.39
C LEU A 268 -0.62 -12.08 4.99
N LEU A 269 -1.62 -12.93 4.82
CA LEU A 269 -1.64 -14.28 5.39
C LEU A 269 -0.65 -15.23 4.70
N TYR A 270 -0.60 -15.28 3.36
CA TYR A 270 0.36 -16.18 2.69
C TYR A 270 1.81 -15.72 2.89
N THR A 271 2.07 -14.41 2.99
CA THR A 271 3.41 -13.90 3.32
C THR A 271 3.85 -14.35 4.72
N ASN A 272 2.90 -14.57 5.63
CA ASN A 272 3.15 -15.06 7.00
C ASN A 272 2.90 -16.58 7.14
N LYS A 273 2.86 -17.33 6.04
CA LYS A 273 2.69 -18.80 5.99
C LYS A 273 1.37 -19.33 6.60
N LEU A 274 0.35 -18.49 6.70
CA LEU A 274 -0.99 -18.83 7.16
C LEU A 274 -1.88 -19.25 5.98
N PHE A 275 -1.53 -20.36 5.33
CA PHE A 275 -2.07 -20.69 4.01
C PHE A 275 -3.55 -21.06 3.97
N ILE A 276 -4.08 -21.70 5.02
CA ILE A 276 -5.50 -22.08 5.09
C ILE A 276 -6.38 -20.81 5.13
N GLU A 277 -6.02 -19.86 5.99
CA GLU A 277 -6.72 -18.58 6.05
C GLU A 277 -6.48 -17.75 4.78
N ALA A 278 -5.27 -17.75 4.23
CA ALA A 278 -4.97 -17.06 2.98
C ALA A 278 -5.83 -17.58 1.81
N GLN A 279 -6.03 -18.89 1.73
CA GLN A 279 -6.91 -19.52 0.75
C GLN A 279 -8.35 -19.04 0.93
N HIS A 280 -8.87 -19.04 2.15
CA HIS A 280 -10.22 -18.57 2.43
C HIS A 280 -10.44 -17.12 1.94
N TRP A 281 -9.51 -16.22 2.24
CA TRP A 281 -9.62 -14.82 1.81
C TRP A 281 -9.46 -14.63 0.30
N ALA A 282 -8.63 -15.44 -0.37
CA ALA A 282 -8.54 -15.43 -1.82
C ALA A 282 -9.84 -15.92 -2.48
N GLU A 283 -10.48 -16.95 -1.92
CA GLU A 283 -11.78 -17.45 -2.37
C GLU A 283 -12.89 -16.41 -2.15
N GLU A 284 -12.92 -15.72 -1.01
CA GLU A 284 -13.85 -14.61 -0.75
C GLU A 284 -13.66 -13.46 -1.76
N ALA A 285 -12.41 -13.08 -2.05
CA ALA A 285 -12.12 -12.04 -3.04
C ALA A 285 -12.60 -12.44 -4.44
N LYS A 286 -12.32 -13.69 -4.85
CA LYS A 286 -12.75 -14.26 -6.14
C LYS A 286 -14.26 -14.41 -6.24
N ALA A 287 -14.96 -14.70 -5.15
CA ALA A 287 -16.42 -14.77 -5.15
C ALA A 287 -17.05 -13.41 -5.50
N GLN A 288 -16.41 -12.30 -5.11
CA GLN A 288 -16.85 -10.95 -5.44
C GLN A 288 -16.45 -10.53 -6.87
N LEU A 289 -15.22 -10.85 -7.28
CA LEU A 289 -14.67 -10.51 -8.60
C LEU A 289 -14.05 -11.75 -9.28
N PRO A 290 -14.87 -12.65 -9.87
CA PRO A 290 -14.41 -13.96 -10.36
C PRO A 290 -13.56 -13.90 -11.62
N HIS A 291 -13.53 -12.77 -12.30
CA HIS A 291 -12.80 -12.54 -13.54
C HIS A 291 -11.79 -11.40 -13.41
N ASP A 292 -11.50 -10.94 -12.19
CA ASP A 292 -10.47 -9.92 -11.98
C ASP A 292 -9.08 -10.57 -11.99
N THR A 293 -8.22 -10.05 -12.85
CA THR A 293 -6.86 -10.55 -13.05
C THR A 293 -6.02 -10.52 -11.76
N PHE A 294 -6.09 -9.45 -10.96
CA PHE A 294 -5.27 -9.34 -9.74
C PHE A 294 -5.77 -10.27 -8.64
N ILE A 295 -7.08 -10.47 -8.55
CA ILE A 295 -7.68 -11.42 -7.61
C ILE A 295 -7.28 -12.86 -7.96
N LEU A 296 -7.38 -13.24 -9.23
CA LEU A 296 -6.99 -14.58 -9.71
C LEU A 296 -5.48 -14.81 -9.59
N ASP A 297 -4.66 -13.78 -9.86
CA ASP A 297 -3.22 -13.85 -9.62
C ASP A 297 -2.91 -14.07 -8.13
N THR A 298 -3.62 -13.38 -7.23
CA THR A 298 -3.47 -13.56 -5.77
C THR A 298 -3.79 -14.99 -5.34
N GLU A 299 -4.86 -15.59 -5.85
CA GLU A 299 -5.18 -17.01 -5.63
C GLU A 299 -4.03 -17.91 -6.10
N GLY A 300 -3.45 -17.62 -7.27
CA GLY A 300 -2.24 -18.28 -7.76
C GLY A 300 -1.05 -18.14 -6.81
N GLN A 301 -0.78 -16.94 -6.29
CA GLN A 301 0.31 -16.68 -5.34
C GLN A 301 0.13 -17.44 -4.02
N VAL A 302 -1.09 -17.53 -3.49
CA VAL A 302 -1.40 -18.29 -2.27
C VAL A 302 -0.99 -19.75 -2.46
N TYR A 303 -1.45 -20.39 -3.53
CA TYR A 303 -1.12 -21.78 -3.81
C TYR A 303 0.35 -21.97 -4.18
N LYS A 304 0.97 -21.02 -4.87
CA LYS A 304 2.41 -21.02 -5.19
C LYS A 304 3.26 -21.06 -3.92
N LYS A 305 3.06 -20.11 -3.00
CA LYS A 305 3.84 -20.01 -1.76
C LYS A 305 3.55 -21.21 -0.83
N TRP A 306 2.30 -21.68 -0.79
CA TRP A 306 1.95 -22.89 -0.04
C TRP A 306 2.64 -24.13 -0.61
N PHE A 307 2.62 -24.30 -1.93
CA PHE A 307 3.34 -25.39 -2.60
C PHE A 307 4.83 -25.33 -2.30
N TYR A 308 5.44 -24.15 -2.24
CA TYR A 308 6.87 -24.01 -1.94
C TYR A 308 7.20 -24.50 -0.53
N GLU A 309 6.41 -24.10 0.47
CA GLU A 309 6.60 -24.60 1.83
C GLU A 309 6.38 -26.12 1.94
N GLN A 310 5.39 -26.67 1.23
CA GLN A 310 5.19 -28.13 1.16
C GLN A 310 6.37 -28.83 0.49
N HIS A 311 6.86 -28.28 -0.63
CA HIS A 311 8.00 -28.81 -1.36
C HIS A 311 9.27 -28.80 -0.52
N ASP A 312 9.56 -27.69 0.15
CA ASP A 312 10.77 -27.52 0.96
C ASP A 312 10.72 -28.38 2.24
N ALA A 313 9.52 -28.68 2.76
CA ALA A 313 9.35 -29.63 3.86
C ALA A 313 9.58 -31.11 3.44
N LEU A 314 9.59 -31.41 2.13
CA LEU A 314 9.75 -32.76 1.58
C LEU A 314 11.23 -33.13 1.33
N GLU A 315 12.20 -32.49 1.98
CA GLU A 315 13.64 -32.82 1.92
C GLU A 315 13.94 -34.26 2.40
N LYS A 316 13.72 -35.25 1.53
CA LYS A 316 14.02 -36.67 1.74
C LYS A 316 14.69 -37.26 0.50
N ALA A 317 15.61 -38.19 0.72
CA ALA A 317 16.36 -38.87 -0.35
C ALA A 317 15.47 -39.75 -1.25
N GLU A 318 14.35 -40.26 -0.73
CA GLU A 318 13.36 -41.04 -1.50
C GLU A 318 11.94 -40.63 -1.11
N LEU A 319 11.19 -40.09 -2.08
CA LEU A 319 9.79 -39.70 -1.92
C LEU A 319 8.88 -40.74 -2.56
N ARG A 320 7.87 -41.21 -1.82
CA ARG A 320 6.84 -42.11 -2.38
C ARG A 320 5.75 -41.30 -3.10
N PRO A 321 5.08 -41.87 -4.13
CA PRO A 321 4.02 -41.18 -4.86
C PRO A 321 2.88 -40.63 -3.98
N GLU A 322 2.52 -41.34 -2.91
CA GLU A 322 1.47 -40.92 -1.98
C GLU A 322 1.87 -39.66 -1.18
N GLU A 323 3.16 -39.53 -0.83
CA GLU A 323 3.68 -38.48 0.03
C GLU A 323 3.69 -37.11 -0.66
N VAL A 324 3.82 -37.09 -1.99
CA VAL A 324 3.84 -35.85 -2.78
C VAL A 324 2.46 -35.44 -3.30
N SER A 325 1.44 -36.28 -3.10
CA SER A 325 0.11 -36.09 -3.72
C SER A 325 -0.59 -34.80 -3.27
N GLU A 326 -0.37 -34.36 -2.03
CA GLU A 326 -0.91 -33.09 -1.53
C GLU A 326 -0.23 -31.91 -2.22
N ALA A 327 1.11 -31.89 -2.26
CA ALA A 327 1.90 -30.86 -2.90
C ALA A 327 1.61 -30.74 -4.41
N ILE A 328 1.44 -31.87 -5.10
CA ILE A 328 0.97 -31.90 -6.50
C ILE A 328 -0.39 -31.21 -6.63
N GLY A 329 -1.33 -31.53 -5.72
CA GLY A 329 -2.65 -30.90 -5.70
C GLY A 329 -2.58 -29.38 -5.54
N THR A 330 -1.76 -28.90 -4.60
CA THR A 330 -1.55 -27.46 -4.36
C THR A 330 -0.93 -26.78 -5.58
N ALA A 331 0.13 -27.35 -6.16
CA ALA A 331 0.78 -26.81 -7.35
C ALA A 331 -0.19 -26.70 -8.55
N LEU A 332 -0.98 -27.74 -8.79
CA LEU A 332 -1.95 -27.75 -9.89
C LEU A 332 -3.08 -26.74 -9.70
N LYS A 333 -3.50 -26.45 -8.45
CA LYS A 333 -4.43 -25.36 -8.16
C LYS A 333 -3.81 -23.99 -8.46
N GLY A 334 -2.54 -23.77 -8.07
CA GLY A 334 -1.81 -22.54 -8.38
C GLY A 334 -1.69 -22.30 -9.88
N ILE A 335 -1.27 -23.33 -10.64
CA ILE A 335 -1.23 -23.29 -12.11
C ILE A 335 -2.60 -22.95 -12.70
N ALA A 336 -3.68 -23.59 -12.20
CA ALA A 336 -5.01 -23.33 -12.70
C ALA A 336 -5.48 -21.88 -12.42
N ALA A 337 -5.13 -21.32 -11.26
CA ALA A 337 -5.46 -19.95 -10.89
C ALA A 337 -4.69 -18.92 -11.75
N PHE A 338 -3.39 -19.10 -11.95
CA PHE A 338 -2.61 -18.26 -12.87
C PHE A 338 -3.17 -18.33 -14.29
N ARG A 339 -3.50 -19.52 -14.78
CA ARG A 339 -4.12 -19.67 -16.10
C ARG A 339 -5.50 -19.02 -16.21
N ALA A 340 -6.29 -19.05 -15.14
CA ALA A 340 -7.59 -18.38 -15.10
C ALA A 340 -7.41 -16.86 -15.16
N SER A 341 -6.41 -16.34 -14.43
CA SER A 341 -6.01 -14.94 -14.50
C SER A 341 -5.68 -14.54 -15.94
N GLU A 342 -4.85 -15.33 -16.64
CA GLU A 342 -4.39 -15.05 -18.01
C GLU A 342 -5.53 -14.96 -19.03
N LYS A 343 -6.53 -15.84 -18.87
CA LYS A 343 -7.71 -15.92 -19.74
C LYS A 343 -8.79 -14.91 -19.40
N ALA A 344 -8.65 -14.19 -18.29
CA ALA A 344 -9.62 -13.17 -17.90
C ALA A 344 -9.71 -12.06 -18.96
N PRO A 345 -10.91 -11.51 -19.22
CA PRO A 345 -11.06 -10.40 -20.15
C PRO A 345 -10.18 -9.22 -19.70
N LYS A 346 -9.21 -8.83 -20.53
CA LYS A 346 -8.39 -7.64 -20.28
C LYS A 346 -9.30 -6.42 -20.39
N SER A 347 -9.41 -5.60 -19.35
CA SER A 347 -9.96 -4.25 -19.52
C SER A 347 -8.98 -3.42 -20.36
N GLU A 348 -9.47 -2.38 -21.03
CA GLU A 348 -8.62 -1.47 -21.83
C GLU A 348 -7.51 -0.79 -21.00
N THR A 349 -7.63 -0.80 -19.67
CA THR A 349 -6.67 -0.19 -18.74
C THR A 349 -5.59 -1.14 -18.25
N VAL A 350 -5.89 -2.45 -18.06
CA VAL A 350 -4.95 -3.41 -17.43
C VAL A 350 -3.74 -3.67 -18.34
N SER A 351 -2.63 -3.05 -17.97
CA SER A 351 -1.33 -3.18 -18.61
C SER A 351 -0.67 -4.50 -18.24
N LEU A 352 -1.02 -5.56 -18.98
CA LEU A 352 -0.39 -6.89 -19.00
C LEU A 352 -0.58 -7.75 -17.74
N ASN A 353 -0.95 -9.01 -17.99
CA ASN A 353 -1.07 -10.02 -16.96
C ASN A 353 0.22 -10.85 -16.91
N SER A 354 1.00 -10.71 -15.83
CA SER A 354 2.25 -11.45 -15.61
C SER A 354 2.06 -12.81 -14.92
N SER A 355 0.83 -13.29 -14.77
CA SER A 355 0.55 -14.60 -14.15
C SER A 355 1.26 -15.77 -14.86
N TYR A 356 1.65 -15.61 -16.14
CA TYR A 356 2.47 -16.59 -16.88
C TYR A 356 3.77 -16.96 -16.18
N PHE A 357 4.44 -15.99 -15.54
CA PHE A 357 5.65 -16.26 -14.77
C PHE A 357 5.34 -17.14 -13.55
N GLY A 358 4.18 -16.94 -12.92
CA GLY A 358 3.67 -17.77 -11.85
C GLY A 358 3.41 -19.21 -12.29
N GLU A 359 2.70 -19.40 -13.42
CA GLU A 359 2.44 -20.72 -14.00
C GLU A 359 3.74 -21.47 -14.32
N VAL A 360 4.68 -20.82 -15.02
CA VAL A 360 5.95 -21.44 -15.40
C VAL A 360 6.80 -21.80 -14.18
N ASP A 361 6.92 -20.91 -13.20
CA ASP A 361 7.73 -21.14 -12.00
C ASP A 361 7.18 -22.32 -11.16
N VAL A 362 5.86 -22.36 -10.93
CA VAL A 362 5.20 -23.49 -10.25
C VAL A 362 5.35 -24.77 -11.07
N GLY A 363 5.15 -24.71 -12.39
CA GLY A 363 5.30 -25.86 -13.29
C GLY A 363 6.71 -26.47 -13.26
N CYS A 364 7.74 -25.64 -13.29
CA CYS A 364 9.13 -26.07 -13.20
C CYS A 364 9.46 -26.74 -11.86
N ARG A 365 9.03 -26.17 -10.73
CA ARG A 365 9.21 -26.79 -9.41
C ARG A 365 8.37 -28.05 -9.23
N LEU A 366 7.18 -28.12 -9.82
CA LEU A 366 6.39 -29.34 -9.85
C LEU A 366 7.09 -30.46 -10.63
N LEU A 367 7.71 -30.14 -11.78
CA LEU A 367 8.54 -31.09 -12.54
C LEU A 367 9.73 -31.59 -11.70
N GLN A 368 10.39 -30.70 -10.95
CA GLN A 368 11.46 -31.07 -10.02
C GLN A 368 10.94 -32.05 -8.96
N LEU A 369 9.82 -31.73 -8.30
CA LEU A 369 9.22 -32.58 -7.28
C LEU A 369 8.90 -33.99 -7.80
N ILE A 370 8.18 -34.09 -8.93
CA ILE A 370 7.78 -35.40 -9.47
C ILE A 370 8.99 -36.19 -9.97
N SER A 371 10.05 -35.51 -10.43
CA SER A 371 11.29 -36.17 -10.83
C SER A 371 12.09 -36.75 -9.66
N SER A 372 11.85 -36.27 -8.44
CA SER A 372 12.49 -36.74 -7.20
C SER A 372 11.74 -37.90 -6.54
N VAL A 373 10.56 -38.27 -7.05
CA VAL A 373 9.80 -39.44 -6.58
C VAL A 373 10.56 -40.71 -6.94
N ASN A 374 10.61 -41.68 -6.03
CA ASN A 374 11.43 -42.88 -6.12
C ASN A 374 11.28 -43.67 -7.44
N VAL A 375 10.07 -43.74 -8.01
CA VAL A 375 9.82 -44.42 -9.30
C VAL A 375 10.44 -43.68 -10.49
N PHE A 376 10.74 -42.38 -10.34
CA PHE A 376 11.26 -41.51 -11.39
C PHE A 376 12.68 -40.99 -11.16
N SER A 377 13.24 -41.16 -9.96
CA SER A 377 14.53 -40.57 -9.58
C SER A 377 15.75 -41.21 -10.28
N THR A 378 15.63 -42.47 -10.70
CA THR A 378 16.68 -43.21 -11.43
C THR A 378 16.77 -42.77 -12.90
N LYS A 379 17.83 -43.17 -13.61
CA LYS A 379 18.01 -42.82 -15.04
C LYS A 379 16.89 -43.39 -15.91
N GLU A 380 16.53 -44.65 -15.66
CA GLU A 380 15.41 -45.34 -16.30
C GLU A 380 14.08 -44.71 -15.86
N GLY A 381 13.97 -44.35 -14.57
CA GLY A 381 12.82 -43.64 -14.01
C GLY A 381 12.57 -42.29 -14.69
N LYS A 382 13.60 -41.52 -15.02
CA LYS A 382 13.45 -40.26 -15.78
C LYS A 382 12.88 -40.49 -17.18
N SER A 383 13.27 -41.58 -17.83
CA SER A 383 12.71 -41.97 -19.13
C SER A 383 11.24 -42.39 -18.97
N GLU A 384 10.91 -43.08 -17.89
CA GLU A 384 9.55 -43.46 -17.54
C GLU A 384 8.66 -42.24 -17.22
N LEU A 385 9.22 -41.23 -16.56
CA LEU A 385 8.55 -39.95 -16.30
C LEU A 385 8.23 -39.22 -17.62
N MET A 386 9.19 -39.15 -18.55
CA MET A 386 8.96 -38.58 -19.87
C MET A 386 7.86 -39.33 -20.62
N ARG A 387 7.87 -40.67 -20.57
CA ARG A 387 6.83 -41.51 -21.17
C ARG A 387 5.48 -41.25 -20.51
N TYR A 388 5.43 -41.11 -19.20
CA TYR A 388 4.21 -40.78 -18.45
C TYR A 388 3.63 -39.41 -18.86
N LEU A 389 4.47 -38.37 -18.95
CA LEU A 389 4.01 -37.00 -19.25
C LEU A 389 3.61 -36.80 -20.72
N LEU A 390 4.25 -37.50 -21.66
CA LEU A 390 4.12 -37.24 -23.10
C LEU A 390 3.30 -38.27 -23.88
N SER A 391 2.92 -39.39 -23.26
CA SER A 391 2.14 -40.46 -23.91
C SER A 391 0.97 -40.90 -23.04
N ASP A 392 0.19 -41.88 -23.48
CA ASP A 392 -0.92 -42.46 -22.70
C ASP A 392 -0.46 -43.38 -21.56
N ASN A 393 0.85 -43.70 -21.48
CA ASN A 393 1.40 -44.55 -20.43
C ASN A 393 1.15 -43.99 -19.02
N ILE A 394 0.77 -44.85 -18.07
CA ILE A 394 0.63 -44.52 -16.65
C ILE A 394 1.34 -45.60 -15.84
N PRO A 395 2.47 -45.28 -15.16
CA PRO A 395 3.19 -46.24 -14.34
C PRO A 395 2.32 -46.74 -13.18
N ASP A 396 2.38 -48.05 -12.89
CA ASP A 396 1.53 -48.67 -11.86
C ASP A 396 1.69 -48.02 -10.48
N ALA A 397 2.92 -47.60 -10.14
CA ALA A 397 3.23 -46.95 -8.87
C ALA A 397 2.49 -45.62 -8.67
N VAL A 398 2.16 -44.88 -9.74
CA VAL A 398 1.47 -43.58 -9.66
C VAL A 398 0.00 -43.65 -10.07
N LYS A 399 -0.44 -44.77 -10.66
CA LYS A 399 -1.78 -44.97 -11.20
C LYS A 399 -2.89 -44.70 -10.19
N LYS A 400 -2.74 -45.19 -8.95
CA LYS A 400 -3.70 -44.97 -7.87
C LYS A 400 -3.42 -43.67 -7.12
N PRO A 401 -2.18 -43.36 -6.68
CA PRO A 401 -1.91 -42.15 -5.91
C PRO A 401 -2.24 -40.86 -6.67
N TRP A 402 -1.97 -40.82 -7.98
CA TRP A 402 -2.14 -39.62 -8.81
C TRP A 402 -3.35 -39.69 -9.74
N MET A 403 -4.29 -40.62 -9.48
CA MET A 403 -5.45 -40.88 -10.34
C MET A 403 -6.20 -39.60 -10.74
N LYS A 404 -6.39 -38.68 -9.80
CA LYS A 404 -7.10 -37.40 -10.01
C LYS A 404 -6.27 -36.32 -10.73
N PHE A 405 -4.97 -36.53 -10.90
CA PHE A 405 -4.04 -35.53 -11.43
C PHE A 405 -3.51 -35.87 -12.83
N HIS A 406 -3.66 -37.11 -13.31
CA HIS A 406 -3.08 -37.56 -14.57
C HIS A 406 -3.39 -36.63 -15.75
N GLY A 407 -4.65 -36.22 -15.91
CA GLY A 407 -5.05 -35.31 -16.99
C GLY A 407 -4.35 -33.94 -16.91
N GLN A 408 -4.24 -33.37 -15.72
CA GLN A 408 -3.60 -32.07 -15.51
C GLN A 408 -2.08 -32.14 -15.69
N LEU A 409 -1.44 -33.20 -15.15
CA LEU A 409 0.00 -33.41 -15.27
C LEU A 409 0.44 -33.64 -16.72
N LYS A 410 -0.31 -34.46 -17.48
CA LYS A 410 -0.04 -34.69 -18.91
C LYS A 410 -0.32 -33.43 -19.76
N GLY A 411 -1.29 -32.62 -19.38
CA GLY A 411 -1.57 -31.34 -20.02
C GLY A 411 -0.55 -30.23 -19.73
N MET A 412 0.37 -30.45 -18.79
CA MET A 412 1.29 -29.41 -18.31
C MET A 412 2.28 -28.96 -19.37
N GLN A 413 2.81 -29.86 -20.21
CA GLN A 413 3.73 -29.49 -21.29
C GLN A 413 3.13 -28.43 -22.21
N LYS A 414 1.91 -28.69 -22.71
CA LYS A 414 1.20 -27.76 -23.58
C LYS A 414 0.96 -26.42 -22.89
N SER A 415 0.66 -26.46 -21.60
CA SER A 415 0.30 -25.25 -20.85
C SER A 415 1.52 -24.37 -20.56
N ILE A 416 2.62 -24.97 -20.08
CA ILE A 416 3.90 -24.27 -19.89
C ILE A 416 4.40 -23.70 -21.22
N TYR A 417 4.25 -24.43 -22.32
CA TYR A 417 4.62 -23.95 -23.64
C TYR A 417 3.85 -22.67 -24.03
N ILE A 418 2.53 -22.66 -23.85
CA ILE A 418 1.69 -21.47 -24.09
C ILE A 418 2.14 -20.30 -23.19
N ALA A 419 2.38 -20.55 -21.90
CA ALA A 419 2.83 -19.50 -20.99
C ALA A 419 4.21 -18.92 -21.40
N LEU A 420 5.13 -19.76 -21.88
CA LEU A 420 6.42 -19.32 -22.41
C LEU A 420 6.30 -18.52 -23.70
N GLU A 421 5.37 -18.87 -24.60
CA GLU A 421 5.06 -18.06 -25.78
C GLU A 421 4.56 -16.67 -25.37
N CYS A 422 3.63 -16.59 -24.41
CA CYS A 422 3.14 -15.32 -23.90
C CYS A 422 4.25 -14.47 -23.25
N ILE A 423 5.14 -15.07 -22.44
CA ILE A 423 6.30 -14.37 -21.88
C ILE A 423 7.20 -13.84 -23.00
N SER A 424 7.44 -14.62 -24.06
CA SER A 424 8.25 -14.19 -25.20
C SER A 424 7.61 -13.02 -25.94
N GLU A 425 6.29 -13.03 -26.12
CA GLU A 425 5.54 -11.90 -26.70
C GLU A 425 5.65 -10.67 -25.79
N ASP A 426 5.42 -10.82 -24.49
CA ASP A 426 5.45 -9.72 -23.52
C ASP A 426 6.83 -9.06 -23.45
N LEU A 427 7.91 -9.85 -23.44
CA LEU A 427 9.29 -9.34 -23.46
C LEU A 427 9.63 -8.57 -24.76
N SER A 428 8.88 -8.80 -25.84
CA SER A 428 9.03 -8.05 -27.09
C SER A 428 8.39 -6.65 -27.04
N TYR A 429 7.47 -6.42 -26.09
CA TYR A 429 6.84 -5.12 -25.87
C TYR A 429 7.59 -4.30 -24.82
N TYR A 430 8.31 -3.27 -25.26
CA TYR A 430 8.80 -2.23 -24.35
C TYR A 430 7.65 -1.32 -23.91
N ARG A 431 7.18 -1.39 -22.66
CA ARG A 431 6.26 -0.36 -22.12
C ARG A 431 6.52 0.05 -20.68
N THR A 432 6.12 1.29 -20.42
CA THR A 432 6.58 2.16 -19.33
C THR A 432 5.46 2.68 -18.42
N HIS A 433 4.20 2.25 -18.56
CA HIS A 433 3.10 2.81 -17.77
C HIS A 433 2.08 1.76 -17.31
N ILE A 434 2.09 1.47 -16.01
CA ILE A 434 1.01 0.81 -15.25
C ILE A 434 0.27 1.93 -14.49
N SER A 435 -1.06 1.84 -14.37
CA SER A 435 -1.84 2.84 -13.62
C SER A 435 -1.59 2.72 -12.11
N GLU A 436 -1.81 3.80 -11.35
CA GLU A 436 -1.63 3.78 -9.89
C GLU A 436 -2.55 2.75 -9.21
N GLU A 437 -3.76 2.57 -9.71
CA GLU A 437 -4.69 1.58 -9.18
C GLU A 437 -4.20 0.15 -9.47
N GLU A 438 -3.76 -0.14 -10.70
CA GLU A 438 -3.24 -1.46 -11.07
C GLU A 438 -2.02 -1.87 -10.25
N GLU A 439 -1.08 -0.96 -10.03
CA GLU A 439 0.12 -1.26 -9.25
C GLU A 439 -0.19 -1.37 -7.74
N GLU A 440 -1.35 -0.92 -7.23
CA GLU A 440 -1.77 -1.25 -5.85
C GLU A 440 -2.24 -2.70 -5.71
N LEU A 441 -2.93 -3.18 -6.75
CA LEU A 441 -3.49 -4.52 -6.83
C LEU A 441 -2.47 -5.58 -7.22
N ASP A 442 -1.40 -5.16 -7.88
CA ASP A 442 -0.31 -6.01 -8.31
C ASP A 442 0.38 -6.73 -7.13
N THR A 443 0.40 -8.07 -7.17
CA THR A 443 0.98 -8.86 -6.08
C THR A 443 2.47 -9.09 -6.23
N ARG A 444 3.08 -8.68 -7.37
CA ARG A 444 4.51 -8.86 -7.61
C ARG A 444 5.32 -8.26 -6.47
N GLU A 445 6.29 -9.05 -5.98
CA GLU A 445 7.39 -8.49 -5.20
C GLU A 445 8.02 -7.41 -6.08
N PRO A 446 8.32 -6.20 -5.54
CA PRO A 446 8.94 -5.14 -6.33
C PRO A 446 10.13 -5.76 -7.03
N GLU A 447 10.05 -5.88 -8.35
CA GLU A 447 11.14 -6.44 -9.11
C GLU A 447 12.35 -5.60 -8.70
N GLN A 448 13.38 -6.25 -8.16
CA GLN A 448 14.72 -5.74 -8.40
C GLN A 448 14.87 -5.81 -9.91
N VAL A 449 14.33 -4.81 -10.61
CA VAL A 449 14.57 -4.58 -12.02
C VAL A 449 16.04 -4.20 -12.05
N SER A 450 16.89 -5.23 -12.03
CA SER A 450 18.26 -5.17 -12.47
C SER A 450 18.15 -4.76 -13.92
N ASN A 451 18.16 -3.44 -14.09
CA ASN A 451 18.05 -2.70 -15.33
C ASN A 451 18.60 -3.55 -16.49
N PRO A 452 17.77 -4.11 -17.37
CA PRO A 452 18.22 -5.01 -18.44
C PRO A 452 19.29 -4.38 -19.33
N ARG A 453 19.40 -3.05 -19.35
CA ARG A 453 20.50 -2.33 -20.01
C ARG A 453 21.88 -2.69 -19.46
N LYS A 454 22.02 -3.07 -18.19
CA LYS A 454 23.30 -3.54 -17.63
C LYS A 454 23.78 -4.87 -18.23
N TRP A 455 22.88 -5.67 -18.80
CA TRP A 455 23.25 -6.92 -19.49
C TRP A 455 23.76 -6.66 -20.90
N LEU A 456 23.34 -5.56 -21.52
CA LEU A 456 23.74 -5.17 -22.88
C LEU A 456 25.07 -4.39 -22.93
N THR A 457 25.61 -4.00 -21.77
CA THR A 457 26.88 -3.26 -21.66
C THR A 457 28.00 -4.06 -20.99
N ARG A 458 27.98 -5.40 -21.10
CA ARG A 458 29.11 -6.25 -20.70
C ARG A 458 29.84 -6.79 -21.91
#